data_AF-A0A485BAY5-F1
#
_entry.id   AF-A0A485BAY5-F1
#
_cell.length_a   1.000
_cell.length_b   1.000
_cell.length_c   1.000
_cell.angle_alpha   90.00
_cell.angle_beta   90.00
_cell.angle_gamma   90.00
#
_symmetry.space_group_name_H-M   'P 1'
#
loop_
_entity.id
_entity.type
_entity.pdbx_description
1 polymer ?
#
loop_
_entity_poly.entity_id
_entity_poly.type
_entity_poly.pdbx_seq_one_letter_code
_entity_poly.pdbx_strand_id
1 'polypeptide(L)' 'MSIATSLDNDFILLNHPGGERETLFGEVGNLLYRHGFVESTYLSALISREENNPTAMQLERIGVAIPHVDV' A
#
# COMPACT_ATOMS: atom_id res chain seq x y z
N MET A 1 20.15 8.10 -9.96
CA MET A 1 19.17 9.06 -9.42
C MET A 1 19.05 8.78 -7.94
N SER A 2 19.02 9.80 -7.08
CA SER A 2 18.81 9.61 -5.64
C SER A 2 17.33 9.32 -5.39
N ILE A 3 17.03 8.27 -4.62
CA ILE A 3 15.63 7.88 -4.31
C ILE A 3 14.86 9.00 -3.59
N ALA A 4 15.58 9.89 -2.91
CA ALA A 4 15.03 11.03 -2.20
C ALA A 4 14.44 12.12 -3.13
N THR A 5 14.78 12.12 -4.43
CA THR A 5 14.29 13.13 -5.39
C THR A 5 12.98 12.74 -6.06
N SER A 6 12.41 11.57 -5.73
CA SER A 6 11.19 11.03 -6.36
C SER A 6 10.09 10.64 -5.36
N LEU A 7 10.22 11.09 -4.10
CA LEU A 7 9.18 10.90 -3.10
C LEU A 7 8.19 12.06 -3.18
N ASP A 8 6.96 11.75 -3.55
CA ASP A 8 5.85 12.70 -3.59
C ASP A 8 5.14 12.70 -2.22
N ASN A 9 5.04 13.87 -1.61
CA ASN A 9 4.46 14.05 -0.28
C ASN A 9 2.99 13.65 -0.22
N ASP A 10 2.27 13.70 -1.36
CA ASP A 10 0.87 13.29 -1.43
C ASP A 10 0.67 11.80 -1.10
N PHE A 11 1.74 11.00 -1.18
CA PHE A 11 1.73 9.56 -0.91
C PHE A 11 2.47 9.17 0.38
N ILE A 12 2.87 10.13 1.21
CA ILE A 12 3.50 9.88 2.50
C ILE A 12 2.49 10.15 3.62
N LEU A 13 1.78 9.10 4.03
CA LEU A 13 0.78 9.18 5.08
C LEU A 13 1.40 8.81 6.43
N LEU A 14 1.50 9.79 7.34
CA LEU A 14 2.08 9.61 8.68
C LEU A 14 1.00 9.70 9.76
N ASN A 15 1.21 9.03 10.89
CA ASN A 15 0.30 9.03 12.05
C ASN A 15 -1.12 8.58 11.71
N HIS A 16 -1.26 7.66 10.74
CA HIS A 16 -2.53 7.02 10.45
C HIS A 16 -3.06 6.36 11.75
N PRO A 17 -4.35 6.51 12.10
CA PRO A 17 -4.92 6.02 13.37
C PRO A 17 -4.88 4.49 13.55
N GLY A 18 -4.32 3.78 12.56
CA GLY A 18 -4.36 2.33 12.47
C GLY A 18 -5.75 1.85 12.05
N GLY A 19 -5.95 0.55 12.07
CA GLY A 19 -7.22 -0.06 11.71
C GLY A 19 -7.05 -1.45 11.12
N GLU A 20 -8.15 -1.97 10.60
CA GLU A 20 -8.13 -3.21 9.84
C GLU A 20 -7.38 -3.02 8.53
N ARG A 21 -6.74 -4.11 8.08
CA ARG A 21 -5.91 -4.16 6.88
C ARG A 21 -6.69 -3.68 5.65
N GLU A 22 -7.95 -4.08 5.54
CA GLU A 22 -8.86 -3.79 4.45
C GLU A 22 -9.16 -2.30 4.36
N THR A 23 -9.31 -1.62 5.51
CA THR A 23 -9.48 -0.16 5.56
C THR A 23 -8.25 0.54 5.03
N LEU A 24 -7.06 0.13 5.48
CA LEU A 24 -5.79 0.73 5.02
C LEU A 24 -5.56 0.49 3.53
N PHE A 25 -5.86 -0.70 3.02
CA PHE A 25 -5.78 -1.00 1.59
C PHE A 25 -6.79 -0.18 0.78
N GLY A 26 -8.01 -0.01 1.30
CA GLY A 26 -9.04 0.81 0.66
C GLY A 26 -8.63 2.28 0.56
N GLU A 27 -8.07 2.85 1.62
CA GLU A 27 -7.60 4.24 1.63
C GLU A 27 -6.46 4.48 0.64
N VAL A 28 -5.41 3.65 0.71
CA VAL A 28 -4.25 3.77 -0.18
C VAL A 28 -4.64 3.46 -1.63
N GLY A 29 -5.43 2.42 -1.87
CA GLY A 29 -5.92 2.06 -3.20
C GLY A 29 -6.77 3.16 -3.85
N ASN A 30 -7.66 3.79 -3.07
CA ASN A 30 -8.45 4.92 -3.54
C ASN A 30 -7.59 6.16 -3.83
N LEU A 31 -6.58 6.44 -3.01
CA LEU A 31 -5.62 7.51 -3.25
C LEU A 31 -4.91 7.30 -4.60
N LEU A 32 -4.37 6.10 -4.84
CA LEU A 32 -3.71 5.75 -6.10
C LEU A 32 -4.66 5.82 -7.30
N TYR A 33 -5.89 5.33 -7.16
CA TYR A 33 -6.91 5.36 -8.22
C TYR A 33 -7.28 6.79 -8.61
N ARG A 34 -7.50 7.67 -7.62
CA ARG A 34 -7.87 9.08 -7.87
C ARG A 34 -6.78 9.86 -8.59
N HIS A 35 -5.51 9.48 -8.40
CA HIS A 35 -4.38 10.07 -9.11
C HIS A 35 -4.06 9.37 -10.44
N GLY A 36 -4.83 8.36 -10.84
CA GLY A 36 -4.69 7.67 -12.13
C GLY A 36 -3.52 6.69 -12.21
N PHE A 37 -3.00 6.22 -11.07
CA PHE A 37 -1.87 5.28 -11.04
C PHE A 37 -2.29 3.82 -11.19
N VAL A 38 -3.54 3.49 -10.85
CA VAL A 38 -4.05 2.12 -10.84
C VAL A 38 -5.48 2.07 -11.37
N GLU A 39 -5.87 0.89 -11.84
CA GLU A 39 -7.24 0.60 -12.28
C GLU A 39 -8.20 0.39 -11.10
N SER A 40 -9.51 0.49 -11.35
CA SER A 40 -10.55 0.27 -10.34
C SER A 40 -10.53 -1.15 -9.74
N THR A 41 -9.94 -2.11 -10.45
CA THR A 41 -9.78 -3.51 -10.02
C THR A 41 -8.54 -3.75 -9.16
N TYR A 42 -7.70 -2.72 -8.95
CA TYR A 42 -6.45 -2.88 -8.21
C TYR A 42 -6.68 -3.32 -6.76
N LEU A 43 -7.64 -2.70 -6.06
CA LEU A 43 -7.89 -2.99 -4.65
C LEU A 43 -8.30 -4.45 -4.43
N SER A 44 -9.19 -4.98 -5.27
CA SER A 44 -9.63 -6.38 -5.18
C SER A 44 -8.50 -7.36 -5.50
N ALA A 45 -7.68 -7.04 -6.50
CA ALA A 45 -6.48 -7.83 -6.81
C ALA A 45 -5.48 -7.83 -5.64
N LEU A 46 -5.27 -6.69 -4.99
CA LEU A 46 -4.35 -6.55 -3.86
C LEU A 46 -4.80 -7.38 -2.66
N ILE A 47 -6.09 -7.31 -2.31
CA ILE A 47 -6.66 -8.09 -1.20
C ILE A 47 -6.46 -9.58 -1.46
N SER A 48 -6.82 -10.05 -2.67
CA SER A 48 -6.66 -11.45 -3.05
C SER A 48 -5.20 -11.90 -3.01
N ARG A 49 -4.28 -11.04 -3.42
CA ARG A 49 -2.84 -11.34 -3.42
C ARG A 49 -2.27 -11.46 -2.01
N GLU A 50 -2.66 -10.57 -1.11
CA GLU A 50 -2.20 -10.57 0.28
C GLU A 50 -2.77 -11.76 1.07
N GLU A 51 -4.00 -12.20 0.78
CA GLU A 51 -4.59 -13.41 1.38
C GLU A 51 -3.84 -14.68 0.97
N ASN A 52 -3.40 -14.75 -0.29
CA ASN A 52 -2.72 -15.92 -0.82
C ASN A 52 -1.22 -15.94 -0.51
N ASN A 53 -0.54 -14.80 -0.56
CA ASN A 53 0.87 -14.69 -0.15
C ASN A 53 1.11 -13.38 0.61
N PRO A 54 1.03 -13.41 1.95
CA PRO A 54 1.22 -12.24 2.79
C PRO A 54 2.61 -11.62 2.60
N THR A 55 2.66 -10.29 2.61
CA THR A 55 3.89 -9.50 2.42
C THR A 55 4.41 -8.88 3.72
N ALA A 56 3.72 -9.13 4.83
CA ALA A 56 4.12 -8.69 6.15
C ALA A 56 5.46 -9.34 6.58
N MET A 57 6.37 -8.51 7.06
CA MET A 57 7.68 -8.87 7.57
C MET A 57 7.90 -8.21 8.93
N GLN A 58 8.21 -9.02 9.94
CA GLN A 58 8.66 -8.52 11.22
C GLN A 58 10.17 -8.28 11.15
N LEU A 59 10.58 -7.01 11.13
CA LEU A 59 11.99 -6.64 11.31
C LEU A 59 12.33 -6.54 12.80
N GLU A 60 13.61 -6.33 13.11
CA GLU A 60 14.09 -6.27 14.50
C GLU A 60 13.36 -5.22 15.37
N ARG A 61 12.93 -4.10 14.76
CA ARG A 61 12.35 -2.97 15.49
C ARG A 61 10.91 -2.63 15.11
N ILE A 62 10.51 -2.94 13.89
CA ILE A 62 9.21 -2.54 13.32
C ILE A 62 8.65 -3.65 12.44
N GLY A 63 7.33 -3.78 12.43
CA GLY A 63 6.63 -4.54 11.39
C GLY A 63 6.54 -3.70 10.12
N VAL A 64 6.81 -4.31 8.97
CA VAL A 64 6.72 -3.68 7.65
C VAL A 64 5.92 -4.60 6.73
N ALA A 65 5.11 -4.04 5.84
CA ALA A 65 4.46 -4.79 4.77
C ALA A 65 4.75 -4.11 3.44
N ILE A 66 4.83 -4.89 2.36
CA ILE A 66 5.04 -4.38 0.99
C ILE A 66 3.91 -4.93 0.09
N PRO A 67 2.66 -4.50 0.33
CA PRO A 67 1.52 -4.97 -0.43
C PRO A 67 1.66 -4.55 -1.90
N HIS A 68 1.57 -5.53 -2.80
CA HIS A 68 1.64 -5.33 -4.25
C HIS A 68 0.76 -6.35 -4.97
N VAL A 69 0.44 -6.06 -6.23
CA VAL A 69 -0.21 -7.00 -7.15
C VAL A 69 0.81 -7.44 -8.20
N ASP A 70 0.65 -8.67 -8.70
CA ASP A 70 1.40 -9.12 -9.86
C ASP A 70 0.80 -8.48 -11.12
N VAL A 71 1.65 -8.14 -12.09
CA VAL A 71 1.26 -7.50 -13.38
C VAL A 71 0.65 -8.53 -14.32
#